data_AF-A0A256XUT3-F1
#
_entry.id   AF-A0A256XUT3-F1
#
_cell.length_a   1.000
_cell.length_b   1.000
_cell.length_c   1.000
_cell.angle_alpha   90.00
_cell.angle_beta   90.00
_cell.angle_gamma   90.00
#
_symmetry.space_group_name_H-M   'P 1'
#
loop_
_entity.id
_entity.type
_entity.pdbx_description
1 polymer ?
#
loop_
_entity_poly.entity_id
_entity_poly.type
_entity_poly.pdbx_seq_one_letter_code
_entity_poly.pdbx_strand_id
1 'polypeptide(L)' 'MVKFPEAEERLFKNKFVCRRCKSVIRAPSRKIAEKLVKCRKCHGKAFKPKRKK' A
#
# COMPACT_ATOMS: atom_id res chain seq x y z
N MET A 1 -21.95 14.17 2.89
CA MET A 1 -21.47 12.97 2.17
C MET A 1 -21.22 11.89 3.21
N VAL A 2 -22.07 10.87 3.26
CA VAL A 2 -22.01 9.81 4.29
C VAL A 2 -20.68 9.07 4.16
N LYS A 3 -19.90 9.02 5.24
CA LYS A 3 -18.62 8.31 5.27
C LYS A 3 -18.91 6.82 5.42
N PHE A 4 -18.85 6.09 4.31
CA PHE A 4 -18.98 4.64 4.33
C PHE A 4 -17.64 4.01 4.78
N PRO A 5 -17.61 3.27 5.91
CA PRO A 5 -16.38 2.63 6.38
C PRO A 5 -15.82 1.64 5.35
N GLU A 6 -16.68 0.97 4.58
CA GLU A 6 -16.31 0.05 3.51
C GLU A 6 -15.52 0.72 2.38
N ALA A 7 -15.84 1.98 2.06
CA ALA A 7 -15.12 2.74 1.04
C ALA A 7 -13.69 3.06 1.50
N GLU A 8 -13.49 3.31 2.80
CA GLU A 8 -12.17 3.53 3.38
C GLU A 8 -11.33 2.24 3.36
N GLU A 9 -11.94 1.10 3.67
CA GLU A 9 -11.25 -0.17 3.59
C GLU A 9 -10.82 -0.51 2.15
N ARG A 10 -11.67 -0.26 1.16
CA ARG A 10 -11.32 -0.47 -0.26
C ARG A 10 -10.17 0.43 -0.71
N LEU A 11 -10.10 1.66 -0.21
CA LEU A 11 -9.14 2.66 -0.67
C LEU A 11 -7.79 2.61 0.06
N PHE A 12 -7.77 2.21 1.35
CA PHE A 12 -6.59 2.36 2.21
C PHE A 12 -6.12 1.07 2.88
N LYS A 13 -7.00 0.09 3.14
CA LYS A 13 -6.62 -1.14 3.86
C LYS A 13 -5.61 -1.96 3.07
N ASN A 14 -4.43 -2.16 3.66
CA ASN A 14 -3.31 -2.92 3.10
C ASN A 14 -2.79 -2.40 1.74
N LYS A 15 -3.11 -1.16 1.35
CA LYS A 15 -2.61 -0.55 0.11
C LYS A 15 -1.35 0.27 0.38
N PHE A 16 -0.29 -0.07 -0.32
CA PHE A 16 1.01 0.56 -0.22
C PHE A 16 1.49 1.03 -1.58
N VAL A 17 2.16 2.18 -1.61
CA VAL A 17 2.70 2.81 -2.81
C VAL A 17 4.20 2.62 -2.83
N CYS A 18 4.75 2.11 -3.92
CA CYS A 18 6.20 2.01 -4.08
C CYS A 18 6.83 3.43 -4.14
N ARG A 19 7.94 3.65 -3.42
CA ARG A 19 8.64 4.95 -3.43
C ARG A 19 9.28 5.30 -4.78
N ARG A 20 9.67 4.30 -5.57
CA ARG A 20 10.39 4.50 -6.84
C ARG A 20 9.41 4.71 -8.00
N CYS A 21 8.58 3.71 -8.28
CA CYS A 21 7.70 3.70 -9.46
C CYS A 21 6.24 4.11 -9.16
N LYS A 22 5.92 4.46 -7.91
CA LYS A 22 4.56 4.84 -7.47
C LYS A 22 3.49 3.75 -7.70
N SER A 23 3.88 2.52 -8.02
CA SER A 23 2.96 1.40 -8.18
C SER A 23 2.25 1.11 -6.86
N VAL A 24 0.94 0.86 -6.91
CA VAL A 24 0.18 0.43 -5.74
C VAL A 24 0.23 -1.08 -5.63
N ILE A 25 0.52 -1.58 -4.43
CA ILE A 25 0.45 -3.00 -4.08
C ILE A 25 -0.48 -3.19 -2.90
N ARG A 26 -1.22 -4.29 -2.90
CA ARG A 26 -1.98 -4.74 -1.74
C ARG A 26 -1.20 -5.86 -1.06
N ALA A 27 -0.72 -5.61 0.14
CA ALA A 27 0.03 -6.60 0.91
C ALA A 27 -0.12 -6.34 2.42
N PRO A 28 -0.03 -7.39 3.26
CA PRO A 28 -0.07 -7.22 4.71
C PRO A 28 1.12 -6.36 5.17
N SER A 29 0.85 -5.46 6.12
CA SER A 29 1.85 -4.51 6.66
C SER A 29 3.09 -5.22 7.21
N ARG A 30 2.93 -6.38 7.85
CA ARG A 30 4.03 -7.21 8.38
C ARG A 30 5.06 -7.57 7.30
N LYS A 31 4.60 -8.16 6.19
CA LYS A 31 5.50 -8.56 5.07
C LYS A 31 6.21 -7.37 4.41
N ILE A 32 5.63 -6.17 4.48
CA ILE A 32 6.28 -4.93 3.99
C ILE A 32 7.33 -4.45 4.98
N ALA A 33 7.04 -4.48 6.29
CA ALA A 33 8.02 -4.15 7.34
C ALA A 33 9.22 -5.11 7.29
N GLU A 34 8.96 -6.40 7.08
CA GLU A 34 9.97 -7.45 6.92
C GLU A 34 10.67 -7.43 5.54
N LYS A 35 10.29 -6.50 4.65
CA LYS A 35 10.87 -6.34 3.29
C LYS A 35 10.79 -7.61 2.42
N LEU A 36 9.82 -8.48 2.70
CA LEU A 36 9.56 -9.71 1.95
C LEU A 36 8.79 -9.45 0.65
N VAL A 37 8.09 -8.32 0.57
CA VAL A 37 7.37 -7.89 -0.63
C VAL A 37 8.30 -7.14 -1.56
N LYS A 38 8.37 -7.54 -2.83
CA LYS A 38 9.07 -6.81 -3.90
C LYS A 38 8.05 -6.09 -4.78
N CYS A 39 8.41 -4.89 -5.24
CA CYS A 39 7.61 -4.21 -6.25
C CYS A 39 7.66 -5.00 -7.56
N ARG A 40 6.50 -5.22 -8.20
CA ARG A 40 6.41 -5.99 -9.46
C ARG A 40 7.05 -5.28 -10.66
N LYS A 41 7.17 -3.95 -10.62
CA LYS A 41 7.73 -3.15 -11.74
C LYS A 41 9.22 -2.84 -11.59
N CYS A 42 9.64 -2.39 -10.41
CA CYS A 42 11.00 -1.89 -10.21
C CYS A 42 11.83 -2.71 -9.21
N HIS A 43 11.29 -3.86 -8.76
CA HIS A 43 11.88 -4.78 -7.78
C HIS A 43 12.32 -4.16 -6.44
N GLY A 44 11.99 -2.89 -6.20
CA GLY A 44 12.29 -2.18 -4.98
C GLY A 44 11.48 -2.70 -3.80
N LYS A 45 12.07 -2.65 -2.61
CA LYS A 45 11.45 -3.05 -1.33
C LYS A 45 10.94 -1.87 -0.51
N ALA A 46 11.08 -0.65 -1.03
CA ALA A 46 10.70 0.58 -0.34
C ALA A 46 9.26 0.98 -0.70
N PHE A 47 8.36 0.85 0.27
CA PHE A 47 6.95 1.22 0.13
C PHE A 47 6.57 2.33 1.13
N LYS A 48 5.50 3.07 0.82
CA LYS A 48 4.84 4.05 1.69
C LYS A 48 3.38 3.62 1.88
N PRO A 49 2.82 3.69 3.10
CA PRO A 49 1.39 3.46 3.30
C PRO A 49 0.59 4.55 2.58
N LYS A 50 -0.51 4.16 1.92
CA LYS A 50 -1.48 5.13 1.40
C LYS A 50 -2.37 5.55 2.56
N ARG A 51 -2.19 6.75 3.11
CA ARG A 51 -3.05 7.32 4.16
C ARG A 51 -4.03 8.33 3.56
N LYS A 52 -5.23 8.45 4.15
CA LYS A 52 -6.05 9.66 3.97
C LYS A 52 -5.30 10.84 4.59
N LYS A 53 -5.34 11.97 3.90
CA LYS A 53 -5.03 13.28 4.48
C LYS A 53 -6.31 13.84 5.08
#